data_AF-A0A9X3WCZ1-F1
#
_entry.id   AF-A0A9X3WCZ1-F1
#
_cell.length_a   1.000
_cell.length_b   1.000
_cell.length_c   1.000
_cell.angle_alpha   90.00
_cell.angle_beta   90.00
_cell.angle_gamma   90.00
#
_symmetry.space_group_name_H-M   'P 1'
#
loop_
_entity.id
_entity.type
_entity.pdbx_description
1 polymer ?
#
loop_
_entity_poly.entity_id
_entity_poly.type
_entity_poly.pdbx_seq_one_letter_code
_entity_poly.pdbx_strand_id
1 'polypeptide(L)'
;MNTLSEDAKQELFNALNGKQSGVFVVDGKLVSIEVENNDSHNDLPQEDLSQEIEGYPELKESLTRYLDNPGMKRYTGSELKAKRNEKRKL
;
A
#
# COMPACT_ATOMS: atom_id res chain seq x y z
N MET A 1 24.46 4.08 -13.17
CA MET A 1 23.86 3.25 -12.11
C MET A 1 24.36 1.83 -12.35
N ASN A 2 24.85 1.14 -11.31
CA ASN A 2 25.26 -0.25 -11.48
C ASN A 2 24.01 -1.10 -11.49
N THR A 3 23.75 -1.77 -12.61
CA THR A 3 22.69 -2.77 -12.72
C THR A 3 23.02 -3.96 -11.82
N LEU A 4 22.05 -4.45 -11.04
CA LEU A 4 22.23 -5.69 -10.28
C LEU A 4 22.54 -6.86 -11.22
N SER A 5 23.40 -7.77 -10.77
CA SER A 5 23.63 -9.06 -11.44
C SER A 5 22.34 -9.87 -11.51
N GLU A 6 22.17 -10.66 -12.58
CA GLU A 6 21.00 -11.54 -12.74
C GLU A 6 20.87 -12.55 -11.60
N ASP A 7 21.99 -13.06 -11.08
CA ASP A 7 21.99 -13.96 -9.92
C ASP A 7 21.37 -13.31 -8.68
N ALA A 8 21.69 -12.02 -8.45
CA ALA A 8 21.17 -11.27 -7.32
C ALA A 8 19.66 -10.96 -7.47
N LYS A 9 19.18 -10.78 -8.70
CA LYS A 9 17.74 -10.63 -8.98
C LYS A 9 16.99 -11.93 -8.68
N GLN A 10 17.54 -13.07 -9.08
CA GLN A 10 16.93 -14.38 -8.84
C GLN A 10 16.88 -14.72 -7.33
N GLU A 11 17.95 -14.43 -6.59
CA GLU A 11 17.95 -14.61 -5.12
C GLU A 11 16.89 -13.74 -4.44
N LEU A 12 16.76 -12.46 -4.84
CA LEU A 12 15.73 -11.58 -4.31
C LEU A 12 14.32 -12.05 -4.66
N PHE A 13 14.09 -12.52 -5.89
CA PHE A 13 12.80 -13.08 -6.30
C PHE A 13 12.40 -14.31 -5.49
N ASN A 14 13.37 -15.21 -5.24
CA ASN A 14 13.17 -16.38 -4.38
C ASN A 14 12.91 -15.97 -2.92
N ALA A 15 13.63 -14.98 -2.41
CA ALA A 15 13.44 -14.44 -1.06
C ALA A 15 12.07 -13.75 -0.87
N LEU A 16 11.52 -13.19 -1.95
CA LEU A 16 10.18 -12.60 -2.00
C LEU A 16 9.06 -13.63 -2.17
N ASN A 17 9.37 -14.94 -2.15
CA ASN A 17 8.43 -16.03 -2.42
C ASN A 17 7.69 -15.85 -3.77
N GLY A 18 8.42 -15.41 -4.80
CA GLY A 18 7.87 -15.20 -6.15
C GLY A 18 7.03 -13.93 -6.33
N LYS A 19 7.00 -13.04 -5.33
CA LYS A 19 6.37 -11.72 -5.48
C LYS A 19 7.31 -10.76 -6.21
N GLN A 20 6.76 -9.93 -7.09
CA GLN A 20 7.52 -8.95 -7.87
C GLN A 20 7.92 -7.70 -7.09
N SER A 21 7.32 -7.48 -5.92
CA SER A 21 7.67 -6.40 -5.02
C SER A 21 7.59 -6.83 -3.57
N GLY A 22 8.38 -6.15 -2.73
CA GLY A 22 8.39 -6.36 -1.29
C GLY A 22 8.79 -5.10 -0.54
N VAL A 23 8.22 -4.93 0.64
CA VAL A 23 8.51 -3.81 1.54
C VAL A 23 9.17 -4.35 2.79
N PHE A 24 10.32 -3.79 3.14
CA PHE A 24 11.12 -4.17 4.28
C PHE A 24 11.38 -2.95 5.18
N VAL A 25 11.62 -3.20 6.47
CA VAL A 25 12.08 -2.17 7.40
C VAL A 25 13.52 -2.50 7.79
N VAL A 26 14.46 -1.61 7.44
CA VAL A 26 15.88 -1.73 7.78
C VAL A 26 16.27 -0.47 8.55
N ASP A 27 16.77 -0.63 9.77
CA ASP A 27 17.14 0.48 10.67
C ASP A 27 16.04 1.55 10.85
N GLY A 28 14.78 1.11 10.92
CA GLY A 28 13.62 1.99 11.05
C GLY A 28 13.26 2.77 9.78
N LYS A 29 13.92 2.48 8.65
CA LYS A 29 13.59 3.05 7.33
C LYS A 29 12.83 2.02 6.50
N LEU A 30 11.76 2.46 5.85
CA LEU A 30 11.03 1.67 4.86
C LEU A 30 11.85 1.62 3.58
N VAL A 31 12.13 0.41 3.12
CA VAL A 31 12.81 0.12 1.86
C VAL A 31 11.87 -0.73 1.02
N SER A 32 11.50 -0.24 -0.16
CA SER A 32 10.77 -1.01 -1.16
C SER A 32 11.73 -1.54 -2.21
N ILE A 33 11.54 -2.80 -2.58
CA ILE A 33 12.28 -3.45 -3.68
C ILE A 33 11.24 -3.88 -4.70
N GLU A 34 11.45 -3.50 -5.94
CA GLU A 34 10.65 -3.86 -7.10
C GLU A 34 11.57 -4.56 -8.11
N VAL A 35 11.21 -5.78 -8.49
CA VAL A 35 11.94 -6.54 -9.51
C VAL A 35 11.30 -6.22 -10.85
N GLU A 36 11.92 -5.32 -11.60
CA GLU A 36 11.49 -4.95 -12.94
C GLU A 36 11.89 -6.05 -13.93
N ASN A 37 10.96 -6.96 -14.22
CA ASN A 37 11.08 -7.83 -15.38
C ASN A 37 10.64 -7.02 -16.61
N ASN A 38 11.51 -6.91 -17.62
CA ASN A 38 11.19 -6.29 -18.92
C ASN A 38 10.15 -7.08 -19.75
N ASP A 39 9.65 -8.19 -19.22
CA ASP A 39 8.51 -8.90 -19.77
C ASP A 39 7.23 -8.20 -19.29
N SER A 40 6.85 -7.23 -20.11
CA SER A 40 5.61 -6.47 -20.08
C SER A 40 4.37 -7.37 -20.09
N HIS A 41 4.05 -8.08 -19.00
CA HIS A 41 2.75 -8.70 -18.75
C HIS A 41 2.57 -8.96 -17.26
N ASN A 42 2.14 -7.93 -16.53
CA ASN A 42 1.34 -8.13 -15.33
C ASN A 42 0.16 -7.18 -15.38
N ASP A 43 -0.69 -7.42 -16.38
CA ASP A 43 -2.12 -7.28 -16.15
C ASP A 43 -2.46 -8.29 -15.05
N LEU A 44 -2.34 -7.89 -13.78
CA LEU A 44 -3.15 -8.49 -12.73
C LEU A 44 -4.57 -8.56 -13.32
N PRO A 45 -5.27 -9.71 -13.22
CA PRO A 45 -6.67 -9.69 -13.58
C PRO A 45 -7.25 -8.52 -12.81
N GLN A 46 -7.94 -7.64 -13.53
CA GLN A 46 -8.73 -6.58 -12.94
C GLN A 46 -9.85 -7.28 -12.17
N GLU A 47 -9.50 -7.91 -11.05
CA GLU A 47 -10.41 -8.48 -10.10
C GLU A 47 -11.29 -7.31 -9.71
N ASP A 48 -12.55 -7.42 -10.08
CA ASP A 48 -13.53 -6.38 -9.84
C ASP A 48 -13.55 -6.15 -8.33
N LEU A 49 -12.98 -5.03 -7.89
CA LEU A 49 -12.90 -4.65 -6.48
C LEU A 49 -14.28 -4.72 -5.81
N SER A 50 -15.35 -4.60 -6.59
CA SER A 50 -16.72 -4.80 -6.14
C SER A 50 -16.94 -6.23 -5.60
N GLN A 51 -16.43 -7.26 -6.28
CA GLN A 51 -16.51 -8.65 -5.84
C GLN A 51 -15.67 -8.92 -4.60
N GLU A 52 -14.48 -8.32 -4.50
CA GLU A 52 -13.65 -8.42 -3.28
C GLU A 52 -14.37 -7.78 -2.08
N ILE A 53 -14.93 -6.58 -2.26
CA ILE A 53 -15.68 -5.88 -1.20
C ILE A 53 -16.94 -6.67 -0.80
N GLU A 54 -17.63 -7.32 -1.74
CA GLU A 54 -18.77 -8.20 -1.42
C GLU A 54 -18.35 -9.47 -0.68
N GLY A 55 -17.18 -10.02 -1.01
CA GLY A 55 -16.62 -11.21 -0.37
C GLY A 55 -16.15 -10.99 1.06
N TYR A 56 -15.89 -9.74 1.47
CA TYR A 56 -15.41 -9.39 2.82
C TYR A 56 -16.38 -8.44 3.54
N PRO A 57 -17.31 -8.97 4.36
CA PRO A 57 -18.30 -8.15 5.08
C PRO A 57 -17.68 -7.06 5.96
N GLU A 58 -16.57 -7.35 6.63
CA GLU A 58 -15.87 -6.40 7.51
C GLU A 58 -15.27 -5.23 6.72
N LEU A 59 -14.76 -5.49 5.50
CA LEU A 59 -14.24 -4.46 4.61
C LEU A 59 -15.36 -3.57 4.10
N LYS A 60 -16.48 -4.17 3.69
CA LYS A 60 -17.69 -3.45 3.29
C LYS A 60 -18.17 -2.51 4.39
N GLU A 61 -18.31 -3.01 5.61
CA GLU A 61 -18.75 -2.23 6.76
C GLU A 61 -17.79 -1.08 7.08
N SER A 62 -16.48 -1.34 7.03
CA SER A 62 -15.45 -0.32 7.24
C SER A 62 -15.53 0.82 6.22
N LEU A 63 -15.73 0.47 4.94
CA LEU A 63 -15.84 1.43 3.84
C LEU A 63 -17.17 2.22 3.88
N THR A 64 -18.28 1.59 4.24
CA THR A 64 -19.60 2.25 4.30
C THR A 64 -19.82 3.03 5.59
N ARG A 65 -19.03 2.81 6.65
CA ARG A 65 -19.16 3.51 7.94
C ARG A 65 -19.30 5.04 7.81
N TYR A 66 -18.57 5.65 6.90
CA TYR A 66 -18.62 7.11 6.65
C TYR A 66 -19.77 7.56 5.74
N LEU A 67 -20.40 6.64 5.02
CA LEU A 67 -21.63 6.91 4.25
C LEU A 67 -22.85 6.78 5.17
N ASP A 68 -22.85 5.78 6.05
CA ASP A 68 -23.93 5.51 7.01
C ASP A 68 -23.97 6.54 8.16
N ASN A 69 -22.88 7.28 8.37
CA ASN A 69 -22.77 8.31 9.39
C ASN A 69 -22.43 9.68 8.78
N PRO A 70 -23.41 10.40 8.18
CA PRO A 70 -23.17 11.69 7.54
C PRO A 70 -22.73 12.78 8.52
N GLY A 71 -22.97 12.61 9.82
CA GLY A 71 -22.47 13.49 10.88
C GLY A 71 -21.00 13.27 11.24
N MET A 72 -20.36 12.21 10.75
CA MET A 72 -18.96 11.92 11.03
C MET A 72 -18.06 12.87 10.23
N LYS A 73 -17.39 13.79 10.93
CA LYS A 73 -16.54 14.82 10.29
C LYS A 73 -15.33 14.17 9.63
N ARG A 74 -15.26 14.29 8.30
CA ARG A 74 -14.07 13.95 7.52
C ARG A 74 -13.03 15.04 7.71
N TYR A 75 -11.81 14.66 8.07
CA TYR A 75 -10.69 15.60 8.14
C TYR A 75 -9.74 15.32 6.99
N THR A 76 -9.38 16.37 6.28
CA THR A 76 -8.29 16.36 5.33
C THR A 76 -6.94 16.30 6.05
N GLY A 77 -5.90 15.85 5.35
CA GLY A 77 -4.55 15.80 5.91
C GLY A 77 -4.03 17.17 6.36
N SER A 78 -4.43 18.25 5.69
CA SER A 78 -4.10 19.63 6.08
C SER A 78 -4.78 20.04 7.38
N GLU A 79 -6.06 19.70 7.58
CA GLU A 79 -6.78 19.97 8.84
C GLU A 79 -6.17 19.20 10.02
N LEU A 80 -5.80 17.94 9.82
CA LEU A 80 -5.12 17.14 10.85
C LEU A 80 -3.75 17.74 11.20
N LYS A 81 -3.00 18.20 10.19
CA LYS A 81 -1.70 18.86 10.38
C LYS A 81 -1.86 20.18 11.14
N ALA A 82 -2.89 20.97 10.82
CA ALA A 82 -3.21 22.21 11.52
C ALA A 82 -3.55 21.97 13.00
N LYS A 83 -4.48 21.05 13.29
CA LYS A 83 -4.85 20.66 14.66
C LYS A 83 -3.65 20.18 15.49
N ARG A 84 -2.76 19.38 14.87
CA ARG A 84 -1.53 18.92 15.54
C ARG A 84 -0.61 20.09 15.90
N ASN A 85 -0.50 21.08 15.03
CA ASN A 85 0.34 22.25 15.27
C ASN A 85 -0.26 23.18 16.34
N GLU A 86 -1.58 23.34 16.38
CA GLU A 86 -2.28 24.09 17.44
C GLU A 86 -2.00 23.51 18.83
N LYS A 87 -2.09 22.19 18.98
CA LYS A 87 -1.80 21.50 20.25
C LYS A 87 -0.36 21.67 20.75
N ARG A 88 0.59 21.98 19.87
CA ARG A 88 2.01 22.18 20.23
C ARG A 88 2.33 23.62 20.62
N LYS A 89 1.40 24.56 20.40
CA LYS A 89 1.54 25.97 20.75
C LYS A 89 0.82 26.34 22.07
N LEU A 90 0.08 25.39 22.64
CA LEU A 90 -0.47 25.41 24.01
C LEU A 90 0.56 24.79 24.96
#